data_AF-A0A9D8NZ81-F1
#
_entry.id   AF-A0A9D8NZ81-F1
#
_cell.length_a   1.000
_cell.length_b   1.000
_cell.length_c   1.000
_cell.angle_alpha   90.00
_cell.angle_beta   90.00
_cell.angle_gamma   90.00
#
_symmetry.space_group_name_H-M   'P 1'
#
loop_
_entity.id
_entity.type
_entity.pdbx_description
1 polymer ?
#
loop_
_entity_poly.entity_id
_entity_poly.type
_entity_poly.pdbx_seq_one_letter_code
_entity_poly.pdbx_strand_id
1 'polypeptide(L)'
;PYHPFDLTKIWPHQDYPLIEVGVMELNRNPENFFAEVEQSAFNPANVVPGIGFSPDKMLQGRLFSYGDAQRYRLGVNHHLIPVNAPRCPVHSYHRDGAMRVDGNFGSTVGYEPNREGEWQQQPNFAEPPLNLEGAADHWDHRVDGDYYSQPGALFRLMTPAQQQVLFENTARSIGEAPRAIQVRHIRHCLKADPAYGNGIADALGIALDEIAD
;
A
#
# COMPACT_ATOMS: atom_id res chain seq x y z
N PRO A 1 -0.46 -23.38 -0.71
CA PRO A 1 0.17 -22.51 0.33
C PRO A 1 0.71 -21.26 -0.37
N TYR A 2 0.80 -20.12 0.31
CA TYR A 2 1.18 -18.83 -0.27
C TYR A 2 2.12 -18.07 0.67
N HIS A 3 2.91 -17.15 0.12
CA HIS A 3 3.74 -16.25 0.91
C HIS A 3 2.85 -15.20 1.63
N PRO A 4 2.84 -15.13 2.98
CA PRO A 4 1.85 -14.33 3.71
C PRO A 4 2.09 -12.81 3.63
N PHE A 5 3.29 -12.38 3.22
CA PHE A 5 3.66 -10.98 3.06
C PHE A 5 3.86 -10.56 1.58
N ASP A 6 3.33 -11.35 0.65
CA ASP A 6 3.31 -11.00 -0.77
C ASP A 6 2.04 -10.19 -1.07
N LEU A 7 2.21 -8.90 -1.38
CA LEU A 7 1.12 -7.98 -1.68
C LEU A 7 0.25 -8.42 -2.88
N THR A 8 0.74 -9.32 -3.75
CA THR A 8 -0.03 -9.85 -4.88
C THR A 8 -0.98 -11.00 -4.49
N LYS A 9 -0.97 -11.40 -3.22
CA LYS A 9 -1.73 -12.54 -2.69
C LYS A 9 -2.77 -12.07 -1.67
N ILE A 10 -3.92 -12.72 -1.66
CA ILE A 10 -4.89 -12.67 -0.57
C ILE A 10 -4.71 -13.86 0.37
N TRP A 11 -5.15 -13.71 1.61
CA TRP A 11 -5.36 -14.82 2.53
C TRP A 11 -6.80 -15.32 2.33
N PRO A 12 -7.02 -16.58 1.91
CA PRO A 12 -8.37 -17.09 1.67
C PRO A 12 -9.23 -17.00 2.93
N HIS A 13 -10.45 -16.49 2.80
CA HIS A 13 -11.38 -16.36 3.94
C HIS A 13 -11.78 -17.71 4.56
N GLN A 14 -11.58 -18.82 3.84
CA GLN A 14 -11.77 -20.16 4.39
C GLN A 14 -10.71 -20.48 5.47
N ASP A 15 -9.48 -19.98 5.30
CA ASP A 15 -8.37 -20.18 6.23
C ASP A 15 -8.42 -19.12 7.35
N TYR A 16 -8.74 -17.88 6.98
CA TYR A 16 -8.80 -16.72 7.87
C TYR A 16 -10.14 -15.99 7.71
N PRO A 17 -11.20 -16.44 8.42
CA PRO A 17 -12.50 -15.80 8.35
C PRO A 17 -12.45 -14.33 8.78
N LEU A 18 -13.31 -13.52 8.17
CA LEU A 18 -13.46 -12.12 8.56
C LEU A 18 -13.98 -12.03 10.00
N ILE A 19 -13.32 -11.21 10.81
CA ILE A 19 -13.75 -10.87 12.17
C ILE A 19 -14.23 -9.42 12.14
N GLU A 20 -15.50 -9.20 12.45
CA GLU A 20 -16.08 -7.86 12.47
C GLU A 20 -15.48 -7.03 13.63
N VAL A 21 -15.15 -5.77 13.35
CA VAL A 21 -14.55 -4.83 14.32
C VAL A 21 -15.45 -3.62 14.58
N GLY A 22 -16.04 -3.03 13.53
CA GLY A 22 -16.89 -1.84 13.66
C GLY A 22 -17.26 -1.23 12.30
N VAL A 23 -17.87 -0.04 12.34
CA VAL A 23 -18.39 0.67 11.17
C VAL A 23 -17.85 2.10 11.12
N MET A 24 -17.51 2.58 9.91
CA MET A 24 -17.09 3.96 9.64
C MET A 24 -18.11 4.64 8.72
N GLU A 25 -18.55 5.85 9.07
CA GLU A 25 -19.42 6.69 8.22
C GLU A 25 -18.71 8.00 7.80
N LEU A 26 -19.05 8.50 6.61
CA LEU A 26 -18.59 9.79 6.10
C LEU A 26 -19.79 10.76 6.12
N ASN A 27 -19.83 11.63 7.13
CA ASN A 27 -21.02 12.45 7.45
C ASN A 27 -20.81 13.97 7.35
N ARG A 28 -19.63 14.41 6.91
CA ARG A 28 -19.30 15.84 6.78
C ARG A 28 -18.36 16.08 5.61
N ASN A 29 -18.73 17.02 4.75
CA ASN A 29 -17.85 17.51 3.69
C ASN A 29 -16.83 18.51 4.25
N PRO A 30 -15.63 18.61 3.66
CA PRO A 30 -14.68 19.68 3.94
C PRO A 30 -15.28 21.06 3.66
N GLU A 31 -14.93 22.07 4.46
CA GLU A 31 -15.32 23.47 4.21
C GLU A 31 -14.42 24.11 3.14
N ASN A 32 -13.14 23.73 3.12
CA ASN A 32 -12.19 24.16 2.09
C ASN A 32 -11.41 22.98 1.52
N PHE A 33 -11.68 22.65 0.26
CA PHE A 33 -11.06 21.52 -0.44
C PHE A 33 -9.52 21.59 -0.41
N PHE A 34 -8.93 22.75 -0.69
CA PHE A 34 -7.48 22.87 -0.71
C PHE A 34 -6.88 22.65 0.68
N ALA A 35 -7.45 23.28 1.70
CA ALA A 35 -6.94 23.23 3.06
C ALA A 35 -7.06 21.84 3.70
N GLU A 36 -8.14 21.11 3.40
CA GLU A 36 -8.51 19.87 4.09
C GLU A 36 -8.32 18.60 3.24
N VAL A 37 -8.39 18.69 1.92
CA VAL A 37 -8.23 17.53 1.02
C VAL A 37 -6.86 17.56 0.36
N GLU A 38 -6.52 18.62 -0.37
CA GLU A 38 -5.27 18.69 -1.13
C GLU A 38 -4.04 18.66 -0.20
N GLN A 39 -4.14 19.31 0.96
CA GLN A 39 -3.08 19.33 1.96
C GLN A 39 -3.11 18.14 2.94
N SER A 40 -4.02 17.18 2.75
CA SER A 40 -4.02 15.97 3.58
C SER A 40 -2.76 15.12 3.36
N ALA A 41 -2.28 14.51 4.44
CA ALA A 41 -1.05 13.72 4.47
C ALA A 41 -1.28 12.42 5.25
N PHE A 42 -1.42 11.31 4.53
CA PHE A 42 -1.53 9.97 5.10
C PHE A 42 -0.20 9.26 4.98
N ASN A 43 0.43 8.86 6.09
CA ASN A 43 1.71 8.16 6.08
C ASN A 43 1.52 6.78 6.74
N PRO A 44 1.81 5.65 6.06
CA PRO A 44 1.73 4.32 6.66
C PRO A 44 2.58 4.17 7.93
N ALA A 45 3.66 4.94 8.09
CA ALA A 45 4.46 4.93 9.31
C ALA A 45 3.77 5.58 10.53
N ASN A 46 2.65 6.28 10.35
CA ASN A 46 1.86 6.85 11.44
C ASN A 46 0.95 5.78 12.08
N VAL A 47 1.56 4.83 12.80
CA VAL A 47 0.86 3.81 13.58
C VAL A 47 0.64 4.24 15.02
N VAL A 48 -0.16 3.45 15.75
CA VAL A 48 -0.46 3.64 17.17
C VAL A 48 -0.12 2.37 17.95
N PRO A 49 0.18 2.45 19.27
CA PRO A 49 0.45 1.26 20.06
C PRO A 49 -0.63 0.19 19.92
N GLY A 50 -0.20 -1.05 19.64
CA GLY A 50 -1.07 -2.18 19.34
C GLY A 50 -1.23 -2.50 17.84
N ILE A 51 -0.77 -1.61 16.95
CA ILE A 51 -0.71 -1.85 15.50
C ILE A 51 0.74 -1.65 15.05
N GLY A 52 1.34 -2.71 14.50
CA GLY A 52 2.72 -2.70 13.99
C GLY A 52 2.78 -2.99 12.49
N PHE A 53 3.99 -3.24 11.99
CA PHE A 53 4.24 -3.52 10.57
C PHE A 53 4.55 -5.01 10.32
N SER A 54 4.48 -5.40 9.04
CA SER A 54 4.92 -6.71 8.55
C SER A 54 6.17 -6.58 7.66
N PRO A 55 6.93 -7.65 7.41
CA PRO A 55 8.08 -7.64 6.51
C PRO A 55 7.69 -7.67 5.01
N ASP A 56 6.47 -7.27 4.64
CA ASP A 56 6.10 -7.04 3.23
C ASP A 56 7.01 -5.97 2.63
N LYS A 57 7.79 -6.35 1.60
CA LYS A 57 8.77 -5.48 0.94
C LYS A 57 8.14 -4.18 0.41
N MET A 58 6.91 -4.23 -0.07
CA MET A 58 6.18 -3.06 -0.58
C MET A 58 5.75 -2.14 0.57
N LEU A 59 5.28 -2.70 1.70
CA LEU A 59 4.98 -1.92 2.89
C LEU A 59 6.24 -1.23 3.43
N GLN A 60 7.36 -1.96 3.54
CA GLN A 60 8.62 -1.44 4.06
C GLN A 60 9.11 -0.20 3.29
N GLY A 61 9.00 -0.20 1.95
CA GLY A 61 9.33 0.98 1.14
C GLY A 61 8.41 2.18 1.41
N ARG A 62 7.12 1.93 1.68
CA ARG A 62 6.12 2.99 1.96
C ARG A 62 6.33 3.67 3.32
N LEU A 63 6.92 2.98 4.30
CA LEU A 63 7.22 3.56 5.62
C LEU A 63 8.16 4.78 5.51
N PHE A 64 9.05 4.76 4.52
CA PHE A 64 9.91 5.91 4.20
C PHE A 64 9.24 6.89 3.23
N SER A 65 8.74 6.37 2.10
CA SER A 65 8.36 7.16 0.92
C SER A 65 7.33 8.25 1.20
N TYR A 66 6.31 7.97 2.04
CA TYR A 66 5.22 8.92 2.25
C TYR A 66 5.65 10.15 3.03
N GLY A 67 6.35 9.97 4.14
CA GLY A 67 6.87 11.09 4.92
C GLY A 67 7.84 11.95 4.10
N ASP A 68 8.65 11.32 3.25
CA ASP A 68 9.56 12.02 2.35
C ASP A 68 8.82 12.89 1.32
N ALA A 69 7.91 12.28 0.58
CA ALA A 69 7.09 12.99 -0.40
C ALA A 69 6.26 14.13 0.21
N GLN A 70 5.75 13.94 1.43
CA GLN A 70 4.94 14.93 2.14
C GLN A 70 5.77 16.14 2.60
N ARG A 71 7.00 15.91 3.10
CA ARG A 71 7.91 17.01 3.45
C ARG A 71 8.24 17.87 2.24
N TYR A 72 8.44 17.27 1.07
CA TYR A 72 8.63 18.02 -0.17
C TYR A 72 7.35 18.76 -0.60
N ARG A 73 6.22 18.06 -0.66
CA ARG A 73 4.95 18.59 -1.19
C ARG A 73 4.32 19.67 -0.31
N LEU A 74 4.40 19.54 1.01
CA LEU A 74 3.66 20.35 1.99
C LEU A 74 4.57 21.11 2.96
N GLY A 75 5.88 20.91 2.88
CA GLY A 75 6.86 21.49 3.81
C GLY A 75 7.05 20.64 5.08
N VAL A 76 8.20 20.83 5.75
CA VAL A 76 8.59 20.03 6.93
C VAL A 76 7.60 20.10 8.10
N ASN A 77 6.90 21.23 8.24
CA ASN A 77 5.92 21.49 9.29
C ASN A 77 4.48 21.18 8.87
N HIS A 78 4.25 20.35 7.83
CA HIS A 78 2.89 20.03 7.33
C HIS A 78 1.97 19.36 8.36
N HIS A 79 2.53 18.77 9.42
CA HIS A 79 1.78 18.22 10.54
C HIS A 79 1.05 19.29 11.37
N LEU A 80 1.40 20.57 11.20
CA LEU A 80 0.69 21.71 11.80
C LEU A 80 -0.53 22.15 10.98
N ILE A 81 -0.70 21.65 9.75
CA ILE A 81 -1.91 21.91 8.96
C ILE A 81 -3.11 21.23 9.66
N PRO A 82 -4.24 21.91 9.91
CA PRO A 82 -5.29 21.42 10.80
C PRO A 82 -5.82 20.00 10.50
N VAL A 83 -5.89 19.60 9.23
CA VAL A 83 -6.36 18.25 8.85
C VAL A 83 -5.34 17.14 9.19
N ASN A 84 -4.07 17.48 9.29
CA ASN A 84 -2.98 16.56 9.64
C ASN A 84 -2.64 16.60 11.13
N ALA A 85 -3.15 17.60 11.85
CA ALA A 85 -2.84 17.81 13.25
C ALA A 85 -3.47 16.72 14.13
N PRO A 86 -2.70 16.13 15.05
CA PRO A 86 -3.22 15.17 16.01
C PRO A 86 -4.20 15.84 16.97
N ARG A 87 -5.22 15.09 17.40
CA ARG A 87 -6.23 15.54 18.39
C ARG A 87 -5.95 15.01 19.81
N CYS A 88 -4.74 14.50 20.02
CA CYS A 88 -4.22 14.04 21.30
C CYS A 88 -3.00 14.90 21.70
N PRO A 89 -2.52 14.83 22.95
CA PRO A 89 -1.33 15.56 23.36
C PRO A 89 -0.13 15.21 22.48
N VAL A 90 0.59 16.23 22.00
CA VAL A 90 1.83 16.06 21.24
C VAL A 90 2.94 16.88 21.85
N HIS A 91 4.05 16.18 22.07
CA HIS A 91 5.30 16.74 22.57
C HIS A 91 6.45 16.25 21.67
N SER A 92 6.38 16.60 20.38
CA SER A 92 7.34 16.18 19.37
C SER A 92 8.64 17.00 19.46
N TYR A 93 9.79 16.33 19.44
CA TYR A 93 11.09 16.97 19.65
C TYR A 93 11.45 18.04 18.58
N HIS A 94 10.89 17.97 17.37
CA HIS A 94 11.32 18.77 16.22
C HIS A 94 11.21 20.30 16.42
N ARG A 95 12.23 21.04 15.97
CA ARG A 95 12.36 22.51 16.04
C ARG A 95 12.48 23.15 14.66
N ASP A 96 12.15 24.44 14.60
CA ASP A 96 12.35 25.34 13.45
C ASP A 96 11.63 24.86 12.18
N GLY A 97 12.28 25.01 11.02
CA GLY A 97 11.72 24.69 9.71
C GLY A 97 10.82 25.78 9.14
N ALA A 98 10.55 25.70 7.84
CA ALA A 98 9.68 26.66 7.15
C ALA A 98 8.26 26.64 7.74
N MET A 99 7.63 27.81 7.82
CA MET A 99 6.25 27.99 8.32
C MET A 99 6.02 27.42 9.73
N ARG A 100 6.94 27.68 10.65
CA ARG A 100 6.77 27.30 12.06
C ARG A 100 5.83 28.27 12.79
N VAL A 101 4.60 27.81 13.09
CA VAL A 101 3.48 28.66 13.56
C VAL A 101 2.87 28.23 14.90
N ASP A 102 3.46 27.24 15.57
CA ASP A 102 2.96 26.60 16.81
C ASP A 102 3.67 27.11 18.09
N GLY A 103 4.53 28.13 17.98
CA GLY A 103 5.37 28.62 19.08
C GLY A 103 6.68 27.86 19.28
N ASN A 104 6.97 26.81 18.50
CA ASN A 104 8.27 26.14 18.43
C ASN A 104 8.83 25.62 19.78
N PHE A 105 7.94 25.26 20.71
CA PHE A 105 8.29 24.91 22.10
C PHE A 105 9.04 26.00 22.89
N GLY A 106 8.96 27.27 22.45
CA GLY A 106 9.53 28.41 23.17
C GLY A 106 11.00 28.21 23.56
N SER A 107 11.27 28.36 24.86
CA SER A 107 12.61 28.20 25.44
C SER A 107 12.91 26.80 25.96
N THR A 108 12.03 25.81 25.73
CA THR A 108 12.25 24.44 26.22
C THR A 108 13.53 23.87 25.61
N VAL A 109 14.35 23.25 26.47
CA VAL A 109 15.64 22.66 26.09
C VAL A 109 15.52 21.79 24.83
N GLY A 110 16.48 21.93 23.91
CA GLY A 110 16.43 21.28 22.60
C GLY A 110 17.26 19.98 22.51
N TYR A 111 17.54 19.31 23.63
CA TYR A 111 18.34 18.07 23.65
C TYR A 111 17.88 17.08 24.72
N GLU A 112 18.22 15.80 24.55
CA GLU A 112 18.03 14.70 25.48
C GLU A 112 19.28 13.78 25.41
N PRO A 113 19.77 13.21 26.53
CA PRO A 113 19.28 13.35 27.90
C PRO A 113 19.56 14.72 28.50
N ASN A 114 18.65 15.21 29.35
CA ASN A 114 18.78 16.51 30.04
C ASN A 114 18.31 16.40 31.51
N ARG A 115 18.73 17.37 32.33
CA ARG A 115 18.40 17.42 33.77
C ARG A 115 16.99 17.92 34.09
N GLU A 116 16.30 18.50 33.12
CA GLU A 116 14.97 19.12 33.29
C GLU A 116 13.85 18.08 33.12
N GLY A 117 14.18 16.85 32.74
CA GLY A 117 13.20 15.79 32.51
C GLY A 117 12.38 15.97 31.23
N GLU A 118 12.90 16.74 30.27
CA GLU A 118 12.24 16.98 28.99
C GLU A 118 12.51 15.84 27.99
N TRP A 119 11.60 15.63 27.03
CA TRP A 119 11.71 14.66 25.93
C TRP A 119 11.86 13.18 26.34
N GLN A 120 11.33 12.80 27.50
CA GLN A 120 11.47 11.45 28.01
C GLN A 120 10.80 10.40 27.11
N GLN A 121 11.54 9.32 26.85
CA GLN A 121 11.01 8.14 26.17
C GLN A 121 9.93 7.43 26.99
N GLN A 122 9.07 6.67 26.32
CA GLN A 122 7.96 5.95 26.93
C GLN A 122 8.13 4.42 26.73
N PRO A 123 8.95 3.74 27.54
CA PRO A 123 9.33 2.34 27.33
C PRO A 123 8.16 1.36 27.40
N ASN A 124 7.04 1.75 28.02
CA ASN A 124 5.81 0.94 28.11
C ASN A 124 5.16 0.66 26.74
N PHE A 125 5.56 1.36 25.69
CA PHE A 125 5.06 1.17 24.33
C PHE A 125 6.07 0.46 23.41
N ALA A 126 7.11 -0.17 23.97
CA ALA A 126 8.09 -0.91 23.18
C ALA A 126 7.45 -2.12 22.46
N GLU A 127 7.76 -2.29 21.17
CA GLU A 127 7.37 -3.48 20.41
C GLU A 127 8.21 -4.70 20.81
N PRO A 128 7.64 -5.92 20.74
CA PRO A 128 8.43 -7.14 20.91
C PRO A 128 9.43 -7.30 19.77
N PRO A 129 10.59 -7.95 20.01
CA PRO A 129 11.57 -8.20 18.95
C PRO A 129 11.01 -9.17 17.90
N LEU A 130 11.42 -8.97 16.64
CA LEU A 130 11.15 -9.88 15.53
C LEU A 130 12.35 -10.81 15.30
N ASN A 131 12.11 -12.12 15.26
CA ASN A 131 13.16 -13.09 14.90
C ASN A 131 13.51 -12.97 13.42
N LEU A 132 14.82 -13.06 13.11
CA LEU A 132 15.35 -12.94 11.75
C LEU A 132 16.24 -14.15 11.43
N GLU A 133 16.22 -14.57 10.15
CA GLU A 133 17.06 -15.64 9.61
C GLU A 133 17.55 -15.25 8.21
N GLY A 134 18.76 -15.72 7.86
CA GLY A 134 19.38 -15.46 6.56
C GLY A 134 20.37 -14.30 6.57
N ALA A 135 21.17 -14.21 5.52
CA ALA A 135 22.09 -13.10 5.31
C ALA A 135 21.34 -11.85 4.81
N ALA A 136 21.92 -10.67 5.06
CA ALA A 136 21.49 -9.43 4.42
C ALA A 136 21.92 -9.45 2.94
N ASP A 137 20.96 -9.59 2.04
CA ASP A 137 21.19 -9.64 0.58
C ASP A 137 19.93 -9.20 -0.18
N HIS A 138 20.07 -8.97 -1.49
CA HIS A 138 18.97 -8.67 -2.41
C HIS A 138 18.30 -9.96 -2.90
N TRP A 139 17.56 -10.61 -1.99
CA TRP A 139 16.86 -11.87 -2.28
C TRP A 139 15.85 -11.76 -3.43
N ASP A 140 16.04 -12.59 -4.46
CA ASP A 140 15.13 -12.68 -5.61
C ASP A 140 13.74 -13.14 -5.15
N HIS A 141 12.71 -12.33 -5.43
CA HIS A 141 11.34 -12.66 -5.07
C HIS A 141 10.73 -13.73 -5.98
N ARG A 142 11.35 -14.01 -7.13
CA ARG A 142 10.84 -14.97 -8.13
C ARG A 142 10.98 -16.43 -7.69
N VAL A 143 11.60 -16.67 -6.54
CA VAL A 143 11.60 -17.99 -5.89
C VAL A 143 10.18 -18.46 -5.54
N ASP A 144 9.25 -17.53 -5.24
CA ASP A 144 7.82 -17.83 -5.31
C ASP A 144 7.37 -17.73 -6.78
N GLY A 145 7.12 -18.91 -7.38
CA GLY A 145 6.68 -19.05 -8.76
C GLY A 145 5.16 -19.07 -8.95
N ASP A 146 4.38 -18.91 -7.87
CA ASP A 146 2.92 -18.94 -7.97
C ASP A 146 2.37 -17.55 -8.35
N TYR A 147 2.36 -17.27 -9.65
CA TYR A 147 1.82 -16.01 -10.19
C TYR A 147 0.35 -16.10 -10.62
N TYR A 148 -0.19 -17.32 -10.73
CA TYR A 148 -1.37 -17.57 -11.55
C TYR A 148 -2.51 -18.27 -10.81
N SER A 149 -2.25 -18.91 -9.66
CA SER A 149 -3.29 -19.65 -8.93
C SER A 149 -4.44 -18.74 -8.48
N GLN A 150 -4.13 -17.59 -7.87
CA GLN A 150 -5.12 -16.67 -7.33
C GLN A 150 -5.88 -15.88 -8.41
N PRO A 151 -5.22 -15.35 -9.47
CA PRO A 151 -5.95 -14.78 -10.61
C PRO A 151 -6.90 -15.78 -11.26
N GLY A 152 -6.45 -17.04 -11.44
CA GLY A 152 -7.31 -18.11 -11.98
C GLY A 152 -8.50 -18.41 -11.07
N ALA A 153 -8.28 -18.45 -9.75
CA ALA A 153 -9.36 -18.65 -8.78
C ALA A 153 -10.40 -17.53 -8.85
N LEU A 154 -9.96 -16.27 -8.92
CA LEU A 154 -10.84 -15.12 -9.09
C LEU A 154 -11.65 -15.19 -10.39
N PHE A 155 -10.99 -15.52 -11.51
CA PHE A 155 -11.67 -15.66 -12.81
C PHE A 155 -12.78 -16.73 -12.79
N ARG A 156 -12.53 -17.88 -12.14
CA ARG A 156 -13.52 -18.96 -12.01
C ARG A 156 -14.71 -18.62 -11.10
N LEU A 157 -14.59 -17.61 -10.25
CA LEU A 157 -15.69 -17.08 -9.45
C LEU A 157 -16.58 -16.11 -10.25
N MET A 158 -16.10 -15.59 -11.38
CA MET A 158 -16.87 -14.68 -12.22
C MET A 158 -17.98 -15.42 -12.97
N THR A 159 -19.14 -14.78 -13.06
CA THR A 159 -20.22 -15.19 -13.97
C THR A 159 -19.80 -15.00 -15.44
N PRO A 160 -20.41 -15.70 -16.40
CA PRO A 160 -20.08 -15.53 -17.82
C PRO A 160 -20.18 -14.09 -18.31
N ALA A 161 -21.16 -13.32 -17.83
CA ALA A 161 -21.30 -11.90 -18.17
C ALA A 161 -20.14 -11.05 -17.63
N GLN A 162 -19.65 -11.34 -16.41
CA GLN A 162 -18.48 -10.66 -15.83
C GLN A 162 -17.20 -11.05 -16.57
N GLN A 163 -17.05 -12.30 -16.98
CA GLN A 163 -15.93 -12.75 -17.80
C GLN A 163 -15.90 -12.03 -19.14
N GLN A 164 -17.05 -11.89 -19.81
CA GLN A 164 -17.15 -11.14 -21.06
C GLN A 164 -16.73 -9.67 -20.89
N VAL A 165 -17.20 -9.00 -19.83
CA VAL A 165 -16.80 -7.62 -19.51
C VAL A 165 -15.29 -7.53 -19.23
N LEU A 166 -14.71 -8.49 -18.51
CA LEU A 166 -13.27 -8.56 -18.27
C LEU A 166 -12.51 -8.64 -19.59
N PHE A 167 -12.97 -9.45 -20.54
CA PHE A 167 -12.32 -9.61 -21.83
C PHE A 167 -12.36 -8.32 -22.66
N GLU A 168 -13.53 -7.71 -22.78
CA GLU A 168 -13.73 -6.48 -23.55
C GLU A 168 -12.98 -5.29 -22.96
N ASN A 169 -12.95 -5.16 -21.63
CA ASN A 169 -12.18 -4.11 -20.96
C ASN A 169 -10.68 -4.26 -21.22
N THR A 170 -10.18 -5.49 -21.09
CA THR A 170 -8.76 -5.80 -21.31
C THR A 170 -8.39 -5.52 -22.77
N ALA A 171 -9.18 -6.02 -23.72
CA ALA A 171 -8.94 -5.83 -25.15
C ALA A 171 -8.92 -4.36 -25.55
N ARG A 172 -9.87 -3.54 -25.05
CA ARG A 172 -9.86 -2.09 -25.28
C ARG A 172 -8.65 -1.41 -24.65
N SER A 173 -8.22 -1.85 -23.47
CA SER A 173 -7.08 -1.25 -22.78
C SER A 173 -5.74 -1.53 -23.45
N ILE A 174 -5.55 -2.70 -24.06
CA ILE A 174 -4.26 -3.11 -24.64
C ILE A 174 -4.29 -3.22 -26.17
N GLY A 175 -5.41 -2.91 -26.82
CA GLY A 175 -5.63 -3.08 -28.26
C GLY A 175 -4.66 -2.28 -29.14
N GLU A 176 -4.17 -1.14 -28.64
CA GLU A 176 -3.17 -0.32 -29.35
C GLU A 176 -1.71 -0.67 -28.99
N ALA A 177 -1.50 -1.59 -28.04
CA ALA A 177 -0.15 -2.02 -27.69
C ALA A 177 0.47 -2.85 -28.83
N PRO A 178 1.81 -2.84 -28.97
CA PRO A 178 2.51 -3.74 -29.88
C PRO A 178 2.07 -5.19 -29.74
N ARG A 179 1.92 -5.91 -30.86
CA ARG A 179 1.41 -7.29 -30.89
C ARG A 179 2.13 -8.24 -29.91
N ALA A 180 3.45 -8.11 -29.78
CA ALA A 180 4.23 -8.93 -28.84
C ALA A 180 3.83 -8.72 -27.36
N ILE A 181 3.37 -7.53 -26.98
CA ILE A 181 2.89 -7.23 -25.63
C ILE A 181 1.49 -7.83 -25.42
N GLN A 182 0.60 -7.74 -26.42
CA GLN A 182 -0.72 -8.38 -26.39
C GLN A 182 -0.58 -9.90 -26.22
N VAL A 183 0.26 -10.53 -27.04
CA VAL A 183 0.54 -11.98 -26.97
C VAL A 183 1.11 -12.36 -25.61
N ARG A 184 2.04 -11.57 -25.06
CA ARG A 184 2.60 -11.81 -23.72
C ARG A 184 1.53 -11.78 -22.63
N HIS A 185 0.60 -10.81 -22.69
CA HIS A 185 -0.50 -10.74 -21.73
C HIS A 185 -1.42 -11.98 -21.85
N ILE A 186 -1.78 -12.36 -23.07
CA ILE A 186 -2.60 -13.56 -23.32
C ILE A 186 -1.90 -14.81 -22.75
N ARG A 187 -0.59 -14.97 -22.95
CA ARG A 187 0.18 -16.09 -22.37
C ARG A 187 0.12 -16.12 -20.84
N HIS A 188 0.09 -14.98 -20.17
CA HIS A 188 -0.12 -14.93 -18.72
C HIS A 188 -1.55 -15.33 -18.33
N CYS A 189 -2.55 -14.86 -19.06
CA CYS A 189 -3.95 -15.24 -18.83
C CYS A 189 -4.18 -16.75 -19.04
N LEU A 190 -3.59 -17.34 -20.08
CA LEU A 190 -3.62 -18.79 -20.32
C LEU A 190 -3.04 -19.60 -19.15
N LYS A 191 -1.98 -19.10 -18.50
CA LYS A 191 -1.39 -19.72 -17.30
C LYS A 191 -2.29 -19.63 -16.06
N ALA A 192 -3.15 -18.61 -15.99
CA ALA A 192 -4.13 -18.46 -14.91
C ALA A 192 -5.37 -19.34 -15.14
N ASP A 193 -5.92 -19.32 -16.36
CA ASP A 193 -7.00 -20.18 -16.79
C ASP A 193 -7.06 -20.22 -18.34
N PRO A 194 -7.15 -21.40 -18.98
CA PRO A 194 -7.25 -21.48 -20.44
C PRO A 194 -8.42 -20.67 -21.03
N ALA A 195 -9.58 -20.67 -20.37
CA ALA A 195 -10.74 -19.92 -20.85
C ALA A 195 -10.52 -18.41 -20.73
N TYR A 196 -9.75 -17.95 -19.75
CA TYR A 196 -9.39 -16.55 -19.62
C TYR A 196 -8.50 -16.12 -20.80
N GLY A 197 -7.41 -16.84 -21.06
CA GLY A 197 -6.52 -16.51 -22.17
C GLY A 197 -7.22 -16.53 -23.53
N ASN A 198 -8.05 -17.55 -23.79
CA ASN A 198 -8.82 -17.65 -25.03
C ASN A 198 -9.81 -16.49 -25.18
N GLY A 199 -10.52 -16.12 -24.11
CA GLY A 199 -11.44 -14.98 -24.15
C GLY A 199 -10.76 -13.65 -24.48
N ILE A 200 -9.54 -13.41 -23.99
CA ILE A 200 -8.75 -12.23 -24.38
C ILE A 200 -8.29 -12.31 -25.83
N ALA A 201 -7.83 -13.48 -26.28
CA ALA A 201 -7.39 -13.70 -27.66
C ALA A 201 -8.53 -13.42 -28.66
N ASP A 202 -9.72 -13.96 -28.39
CA ASP A 202 -10.92 -13.75 -29.19
C ASP A 202 -11.32 -12.26 -29.22
N ALA A 203 -11.31 -11.60 -28.06
CA ALA A 203 -11.66 -10.18 -27.96
C ALA A 203 -10.67 -9.24 -28.68
N LEU A 204 -9.40 -9.66 -28.84
CA LEU A 204 -8.38 -8.93 -29.59
C LEU A 204 -8.27 -9.38 -31.06
N GLY A 205 -9.03 -10.40 -31.47
CA GLY A 205 -8.93 -11.00 -32.81
C GLY A 205 -7.55 -11.58 -33.09
N ILE A 206 -6.94 -12.24 -32.10
CA ILE A 206 -5.62 -12.89 -32.22
C ILE A 206 -5.83 -14.39 -32.24
N ALA A 207 -5.34 -15.05 -33.27
CA ALA A 207 -5.46 -16.50 -33.38
C ALA A 207 -4.49 -17.22 -32.41
N LEU A 208 -4.91 -18.38 -31.90
CA LEU A 208 -4.14 -19.13 -30.88
C LEU A 208 -2.79 -19.66 -31.39
N ASP A 209 -2.65 -19.83 -32.71
CA ASP A 209 -1.40 -20.16 -33.37
C ASP A 209 -0.37 -19.02 -33.30
N GLU A 210 -0.81 -17.75 -33.35
CA GLU A 210 0.05 -16.58 -33.13
C GLU A 210 0.54 -16.48 -31.67
N ILE A 211 -0.14 -17.16 -30.75
CA ILE A 211 0.19 -17.15 -29.33
C ILE A 211 1.20 -18.26 -29.01
N ALA A 212 1.40 -19.23 -29.90
CA ALA A 212 2.36 -20.32 -29.72
C ALA A 212 3.81 -19.80 -29.74
N ASP A 213 4.40 -19.73 -28.54
CA ASP A 213 5.82 -19.92 -28.18
C ASP A 213 5.99 -19.77 -26.66
#